data_AF-A0A945VUB7-F1
#
_entry.id   AF-A0A945VUB7-F1
#
_cell.length_a   1.000
_cell.length_b   1.000
_cell.length_c   1.000
_cell.angle_alpha   90.00
_cell.angle_beta   90.00
_cell.angle_gamma   90.00
#
_symmetry.space_group_name_H-M   'P 1'
#
loop_
_entity.id
_entity.type
_entity.pdbx_description
1 polymer ?
#
loop_
_entity_poly.entity_id
_entity_poly.type
_entity_poly.pdbx_seq_one_letter_code
_entity_poly.pdbx_strand_id
1 'polypeptide(L)'
;LVIDTTKLSGHECDDPVLSRIDPSKPTLILAANVIWDLAALNKQILFADMIEWATETMAWFREHTDFQLIIRPHPTETSPKIPRTRETIATSIEMNDIQVPENVFLLKADAKTTLKELIEKFNVRGVTVHTTTVGFECPARGLPVITTAKSHYRGRGFTFDPVTKQEYFLCLSDLLTGERKLVSESSRDLAKKFIKFYQFHYYSNIGLFVGNPPKISENIMEVLNEVDGPFGYIVNSIIEGLPINSCDRWMPES
;
A
#
# COMPACT_ATOMS: atom_id res chain seq x y z
N LEU A 1 -1.79 9.79 16.16
CA LEU A 1 -0.76 10.36 15.27
C LEU A 1 -0.85 9.61 13.95
N VAL A 2 -1.18 10.28 12.84
CA VAL A 2 -1.27 9.64 11.52
C VAL A 2 0.08 9.84 10.84
N ILE A 3 0.77 8.75 10.51
CA ILE A 3 1.89 8.80 9.56
C ILE A 3 1.23 8.72 8.19
N ASP A 4 1.06 9.86 7.52
CA ASP A 4 0.78 9.88 6.09
C ASP A 4 2.10 9.58 5.38
N THR A 5 2.36 8.29 5.16
CA THR A 5 3.57 7.80 4.47
C THR A 5 3.64 8.25 3.01
N THR A 6 2.56 8.86 2.49
CA THR A 6 2.43 9.32 1.10
C THR A 6 2.76 10.80 0.91
N LYS A 7 3.42 11.46 1.87
CA LYS A 7 3.82 12.87 1.72
C LYS A 7 5.32 13.04 1.48
N LEU A 8 5.67 13.60 0.33
CA LEU A 8 6.97 14.24 0.09
C LEU A 8 6.82 15.74 0.30
N SER A 9 7.38 16.25 1.39
CA SER A 9 7.37 17.68 1.68
C SER A 9 8.22 18.45 0.67
N GLY A 10 7.59 19.34 -0.12
CA GLY A 10 8.28 20.48 -0.77
C GLY A 10 8.10 20.67 -2.29
N HIS A 11 7.46 19.75 -3.02
CA HIS A 11 7.31 19.81 -4.48
C HIS A 11 5.93 19.33 -4.95
N GLU A 12 4.85 19.81 -4.33
CA GLU A 12 3.48 19.38 -4.64
C GLU A 12 2.83 20.34 -5.66
N CYS A 13 2.19 19.81 -6.70
CA CYS A 13 1.41 20.61 -7.67
C CYS A 13 -0.08 20.26 -7.68
N ASP A 14 -0.91 21.24 -8.03
CA ASP A 14 -2.33 20.98 -8.30
C ASP A 14 -2.44 20.17 -9.60
N ASP A 15 -3.27 19.12 -9.56
CA ASP A 15 -3.45 18.24 -10.70
C ASP A 15 -4.73 18.61 -11.47
N PRO A 16 -4.63 19.10 -12.72
CA PRO A 16 -5.79 19.53 -13.49
C PRO A 16 -6.77 18.37 -13.76
N VAL A 17 -6.32 17.11 -13.72
CA VAL A 17 -7.18 15.95 -13.96
C VAL A 17 -8.31 15.84 -12.93
N LEU A 18 -8.10 16.37 -11.71
CA LEU A 18 -9.09 16.34 -10.63
C LEU A 18 -10.40 17.05 -11.01
N SER A 19 -10.33 18.08 -11.86
CA SER A 19 -11.50 18.81 -12.33
C SER A 19 -12.38 18.03 -13.32
N ARG A 20 -11.84 16.95 -13.90
CA ARG A 20 -12.55 16.08 -14.87
C ARG A 20 -13.28 14.93 -14.19
N ILE A 21 -13.07 14.73 -12.89
CA ILE A 21 -13.64 13.61 -12.13
C ILE A 21 -15.02 14.04 -11.62
N ASP A 22 -16.06 13.27 -11.95
CA ASP A 22 -17.41 13.45 -11.43
C ASP A 22 -17.51 13.01 -9.96
N PRO A 23 -17.74 13.93 -9.00
CA PRO A 23 -17.82 13.59 -7.58
C PRO A 23 -18.94 12.60 -7.22
N SER A 24 -19.96 12.46 -8.07
CA SER A 24 -21.11 11.60 -7.81
C SER A 24 -20.91 10.14 -8.29
N LYS A 25 -20.05 9.91 -9.28
CA LYS A 25 -19.85 8.58 -9.88
C LYS A 25 -19.08 7.64 -8.95
N PRO A 26 -19.52 6.37 -8.78
CA PRO A 26 -18.78 5.40 -7.98
C PRO A 26 -17.34 5.25 -8.48
N THR A 27 -16.39 5.47 -7.58
CA THR A 27 -14.98 5.58 -7.92
C THR A 27 -14.15 4.50 -7.20
N LEU A 28 -13.27 3.82 -7.93
CA LEU A 28 -12.20 3.00 -7.36
C LEU A 28 -10.89 3.79 -7.38
N ILE A 29 -10.08 3.65 -6.34
CA ILE A 29 -8.70 4.15 -6.36
C ILE A 29 -7.74 2.98 -6.56
N LEU A 30 -6.86 3.06 -7.55
CA LEU A 30 -5.68 2.21 -7.67
C LEU A 30 -4.51 2.95 -7.04
N ALA A 31 -4.14 2.54 -5.83
CA ALA A 31 -2.98 3.10 -5.14
C ALA A 31 -1.76 2.25 -5.49
N ALA A 32 -0.95 2.77 -6.42
CA ALA A 32 0.21 2.07 -6.92
C ALA A 32 1.38 2.13 -5.93
N ASN A 33 2.15 1.04 -5.87
CA ASN A 33 3.51 1.09 -5.38
C ASN A 33 4.43 1.66 -6.48
N VAL A 34 5.63 2.05 -6.09
CA VAL A 34 6.70 2.34 -7.07
C VAL A 34 7.01 1.07 -7.85
N ILE A 35 7.14 1.12 -9.19
CA ILE A 35 7.34 -0.09 -10.02
C ILE A 35 8.54 -0.94 -9.57
N TRP A 36 9.63 -0.30 -9.13
CA TRP A 36 10.85 -0.95 -8.63
C TRP A 36 10.86 -1.21 -7.12
N ASP A 37 9.70 -1.23 -6.46
CA ASP A 37 9.61 -1.51 -5.03
C ASP A 37 10.09 -2.93 -4.71
N LEU A 38 11.27 -3.04 -4.07
CA LEU A 38 11.82 -4.33 -3.63
C LEU A 38 10.88 -5.06 -2.66
N ALA A 39 10.03 -4.35 -1.91
CA ALA A 39 9.02 -4.97 -1.05
C ALA A 39 7.90 -5.67 -1.84
N ALA A 40 7.75 -5.34 -3.12
CA ALA A 40 6.82 -5.98 -4.07
C ALA A 40 7.45 -7.14 -4.87
N LEU A 41 8.77 -7.35 -4.79
CA LEU A 41 9.44 -8.42 -5.53
C LEU A 41 8.93 -9.81 -5.09
N ASN A 42 8.59 -10.67 -6.07
CA ASN A 42 8.04 -12.03 -5.87
C ASN A 42 6.77 -12.07 -5.00
N LYS A 43 5.95 -11.01 -5.04
CA LYS A 43 4.67 -10.93 -4.32
C LYS A 43 3.45 -11.13 -5.21
N GLN A 44 3.65 -11.38 -6.51
CA GLN A 44 2.60 -11.61 -7.48
C GLN A 44 1.71 -12.79 -7.08
N ILE A 45 0.40 -12.61 -7.19
CA ILE A 45 -0.61 -13.68 -7.05
C ILE A 45 -1.51 -13.67 -8.29
N LEU A 46 -2.05 -12.49 -8.62
CA LEU A 46 -3.10 -12.33 -9.64
C LEU A 46 -2.55 -11.94 -11.01
N PHE A 47 -1.63 -10.99 -11.00
CA PHE A 47 -1.05 -10.37 -12.18
C PHE A 47 0.47 -10.63 -12.19
N ALA A 48 1.04 -10.72 -13.38
CA ALA A 48 2.46 -10.91 -13.63
C ALA A 48 3.31 -9.74 -13.09
N ASP A 49 2.75 -8.53 -13.12
CA ASP A 49 3.36 -7.33 -12.57
C ASP A 49 2.32 -6.22 -12.34
N MET A 50 2.79 -5.06 -11.88
CA MET A 50 1.94 -3.89 -11.63
C MET A 50 1.45 -3.21 -12.92
N ILE A 51 2.13 -3.39 -14.05
CA ILE A 51 1.71 -2.85 -15.34
C ILE A 51 0.51 -3.64 -15.83
N GLU A 52 0.59 -4.98 -15.84
CA GLU A 52 -0.53 -5.85 -16.21
C GLU A 52 -1.75 -5.60 -15.31
N TRP A 53 -1.52 -5.45 -14.00
CA TRP A 53 -2.59 -5.08 -13.07
C TRP A 53 -3.26 -3.75 -13.46
N ALA A 54 -2.48 -2.70 -13.72
CA ALA A 54 -3.03 -1.41 -14.10
C ALA A 54 -3.75 -1.46 -15.45
N THR A 55 -3.17 -2.12 -16.47
CA THR A 55 -3.73 -2.18 -17.83
C THR A 55 -5.02 -2.99 -17.89
N GLU A 56 -5.07 -4.15 -17.24
CA GLU A 56 -6.30 -4.94 -17.18
C GLU A 56 -7.39 -4.25 -16.35
N THR A 57 -7.01 -3.56 -15.28
CA THR A 57 -7.97 -2.74 -14.52
C THR A 57 -8.53 -1.63 -15.39
N MET A 58 -7.69 -0.89 -16.13
CA MET A 58 -8.15 0.12 -17.08
C MET A 58 -9.05 -0.46 -18.18
N ALA A 59 -8.71 -1.64 -18.71
CA ALA A 59 -9.53 -2.32 -19.71
C ALA A 59 -10.92 -2.66 -19.18
N TRP A 60 -11.04 -3.06 -17.91
CA TRP A 60 -12.34 -3.27 -17.28
C TRP A 60 -13.15 -1.97 -17.19
N PHE A 61 -12.52 -0.86 -16.79
CA PHE A 61 -13.19 0.45 -16.74
C PHE A 61 -13.61 0.99 -18.10
N ARG A 62 -12.88 0.64 -19.18
CA ARG A 62 -13.27 0.99 -20.55
C ARG A 62 -14.67 0.49 -20.90
N GLU A 63 -15.01 -0.72 -20.45
CA GLU A 63 -16.30 -1.36 -20.70
C GLU A 63 -17.38 -0.96 -19.67
N HIS A 64 -17.02 -0.22 -18.62
CA HIS A 64 -17.92 0.15 -17.51
C HIS A 64 -17.86 1.66 -17.21
N THR A 65 -18.33 2.47 -18.16
CA THR A 65 -18.26 3.95 -18.13
C THR A 65 -19.12 4.63 -17.05
N ASP A 66 -19.97 3.87 -16.37
CA ASP A 66 -20.75 4.32 -15.22
C ASP A 66 -19.89 4.49 -13.97
N PHE A 67 -18.70 3.91 -13.96
CA PHE A 67 -17.74 4.00 -12.85
C PHE A 67 -16.49 4.77 -13.26
N GLN A 68 -15.72 5.20 -12.26
CA GLN A 68 -14.47 5.92 -12.46
C GLN A 68 -13.29 5.23 -11.77
N LEU A 69 -12.12 5.32 -12.39
CA LEU A 69 -10.86 4.85 -11.82
C LEU A 69 -9.93 6.03 -11.61
N ILE A 70 -9.41 6.19 -10.40
CA ILE A 70 -8.30 7.10 -10.13
C ILE A 70 -7.05 6.27 -9.92
N ILE A 71 -6.06 6.43 -10.79
CA ILE A 71 -4.73 5.83 -10.61
C ILE A 71 -3.86 6.85 -9.89
N ARG A 72 -3.41 6.49 -8.69
CA ARG A 72 -2.53 7.30 -7.85
C ARG A 72 -1.13 6.64 -7.81
N PRO A 73 -0.15 7.14 -8.58
CA PRO A 73 1.24 6.71 -8.48
C PRO A 73 1.81 6.95 -7.08
N HIS A 74 2.90 6.26 -6.74
CA HIS A 74 3.54 6.50 -5.45
C HIS A 74 4.31 7.83 -5.50
N PRO A 75 4.14 8.73 -4.50
CA PRO A 75 4.76 10.06 -4.49
C PRO A 75 6.28 10.06 -4.67
N THR A 76 6.95 9.02 -4.18
CA THR A 76 8.42 8.88 -4.28
C THR A 76 8.92 8.59 -5.69
N GLU A 77 8.06 8.31 -6.66
CA GLU A 77 8.45 8.18 -8.08
C GLU A 77 9.10 9.47 -8.63
N THR A 78 8.75 10.64 -8.09
CA THR A 78 9.29 11.94 -8.55
C THR A 78 10.28 12.57 -7.58
N SER A 79 10.65 11.89 -6.48
CA SER A 79 11.52 12.46 -5.46
C SER A 79 12.89 12.85 -6.04
N PRO A 80 13.34 14.11 -5.91
CA PRO A 80 14.63 14.56 -6.42
C PRO A 80 15.83 13.92 -5.70
N LYS A 81 15.59 13.23 -4.57
CA LYS A 81 16.60 12.51 -3.78
C LYS A 81 16.78 11.04 -4.20
N ILE A 82 15.91 10.54 -5.08
CA ILE A 82 15.92 9.16 -5.57
C ILE A 82 16.18 9.24 -7.08
N PRO A 83 17.08 8.41 -7.67
CA PRO A 83 17.31 8.43 -9.10
C PRO A 83 15.98 8.25 -9.84
N ARG A 84 15.62 9.21 -10.72
CA ARG A 84 14.46 9.07 -11.62
C ARG A 84 14.71 7.87 -12.52
N THR A 85 14.18 6.72 -12.17
CA THR A 85 14.17 5.54 -13.03
C THR A 85 13.11 5.72 -14.11
N ARG A 86 13.38 5.19 -15.31
CA ARG A 86 12.58 5.42 -16.52
C ARG A 86 11.26 4.63 -16.54
N GLU A 87 10.94 3.88 -15.49
CA GLU A 87 9.84 2.90 -15.47
C GLU A 87 8.77 3.30 -14.44
N THR A 88 7.95 4.30 -14.78
CA THR A 88 6.75 4.64 -14.00
C THR A 88 5.50 4.09 -14.68
N ILE A 89 4.36 4.01 -13.98
CA ILE A 89 3.09 3.61 -14.61
C ILE A 89 2.76 4.55 -15.78
N ALA A 90 2.99 5.86 -15.61
CA ALA A 90 2.78 6.85 -16.67
C ALA A 90 3.68 6.56 -17.89
N THR A 91 4.97 6.33 -17.66
CA THR A 91 5.92 6.04 -18.75
C THR A 91 5.62 4.71 -19.42
N SER A 92 5.18 3.69 -18.68
CA SER A 92 4.75 2.41 -19.25
C SER A 92 3.49 2.57 -20.10
N ILE A 93 2.54 3.41 -19.69
CA ILE A 93 1.35 3.73 -20.49
C ILE A 93 1.76 4.41 -21.81
N GLU A 94 2.62 5.41 -21.75
CA GLU A 94 3.12 6.13 -22.93
C GLU A 94 3.95 5.24 -23.87
N MET A 95 4.90 4.47 -23.33
CA MET A 95 5.81 3.62 -24.12
C MET A 95 5.10 2.47 -24.83
N ASN A 96 4.01 1.96 -24.26
CA ASN A 96 3.24 0.86 -24.84
C ASN A 96 2.00 1.32 -25.62
N ASP A 97 1.85 2.63 -25.87
CA ASP A 97 0.69 3.24 -26.55
C ASP A 97 -0.66 2.78 -25.95
N ILE A 98 -0.71 2.70 -24.62
CA ILE A 98 -1.90 2.25 -23.90
C ILE A 98 -2.92 3.40 -23.88
N GLN A 99 -4.03 3.21 -24.58
CA GLN A 99 -5.14 4.16 -24.62
C GLN A 99 -5.88 4.20 -23.28
N VAL A 100 -5.71 5.30 -22.53
CA VAL A 100 -6.38 5.55 -21.24
C VAL A 100 -7.85 5.91 -21.50
N PRO A 101 -8.83 5.14 -20.96
CA PRO A 101 -10.25 5.46 -21.12
C PRO A 101 -10.64 6.80 -20.50
N GLU A 102 -11.72 7.43 -21.00
CA GLU A 102 -12.15 8.76 -20.53
C GLU A 102 -12.55 8.80 -19.05
N ASN A 103 -13.00 7.67 -18.50
CA ASN A 103 -13.36 7.49 -17.09
C ASN A 103 -12.20 6.99 -16.21
N VAL A 104 -10.97 6.98 -16.74
CA VAL A 104 -9.75 6.69 -15.99
C VAL A 104 -8.90 7.96 -15.87
N PHE A 105 -8.50 8.27 -14.64
CA PHE A 105 -7.79 9.49 -14.29
C PHE A 105 -6.45 9.14 -13.63
N LEU A 106 -5.37 9.33 -14.38
CA LEU A 106 -4.01 9.17 -13.87
C LEU A 106 -3.56 10.47 -13.21
N LEU A 107 -3.34 10.43 -11.90
CA LEU A 107 -2.73 11.53 -11.16
C LEU A 107 -1.24 11.58 -11.42
N LYS A 108 -0.67 12.78 -11.39
CA LYS A 108 0.78 12.96 -11.32
C LYS A 108 1.32 12.42 -10.00
N ALA A 109 2.52 11.86 -10.02
CA ALA A 109 3.19 11.38 -8.81
C ALA A 109 3.46 12.52 -7.80
N ASP A 110 3.68 13.75 -8.25
CA ASP A 110 3.85 14.94 -7.42
C ASP A 110 2.54 15.68 -7.11
N ALA A 111 1.38 15.06 -7.35
CA ALA A 111 0.10 15.65 -7.05
C ALA A 111 -0.04 15.92 -5.54
N LYS A 112 -0.37 17.17 -5.20
CA LYS A 112 -0.59 17.63 -3.81
C LYS A 112 -1.68 16.86 -3.08
N THR A 113 -2.65 16.38 -3.83
CA THR A 113 -3.86 15.81 -3.26
C THR A 113 -3.54 14.51 -2.53
N THR A 114 -3.97 14.37 -1.29
CA THR A 114 -3.77 13.16 -0.47
C THR A 114 -4.84 12.10 -0.76
N LEU A 115 -4.58 10.84 -0.42
CA LEU A 115 -5.58 9.78 -0.54
C LEU A 115 -6.83 10.10 0.29
N LYS A 116 -6.64 10.69 1.47
CA LYS A 116 -7.72 11.16 2.34
C LYS A 116 -8.59 12.19 1.62
N GLU A 117 -7.99 13.20 0.98
CA GLU A 117 -8.72 14.23 0.24
C GLU A 117 -9.48 13.65 -0.95
N LEU A 118 -8.94 12.64 -1.65
CA LEU A 118 -9.67 11.94 -2.70
C LEU A 118 -10.94 11.26 -2.15
N ILE A 119 -10.82 10.57 -1.02
CA ILE A 119 -11.94 9.88 -0.35
C ILE A 119 -13.01 10.86 0.13
N GLU A 120 -12.62 12.05 0.58
CA GLU A 120 -13.54 13.10 1.03
C GLU A 120 -14.23 13.84 -0.12
N LYS A 121 -13.52 14.04 -1.25
CA LYS A 121 -14.03 14.81 -2.40
C LYS A 121 -14.86 13.99 -3.39
N PHE A 122 -14.54 12.70 -3.56
CA PHE A 122 -15.14 11.86 -4.57
C PHE A 122 -15.92 10.69 -3.95
N ASN A 123 -16.84 10.12 -4.72
CA ASN A 123 -17.63 8.97 -4.32
C ASN A 123 -16.81 7.65 -4.34
N VAL A 124 -15.75 7.60 -3.54
CA VAL A 124 -14.81 6.47 -3.48
C VAL A 124 -15.47 5.27 -2.80
N ARG A 125 -15.58 4.15 -3.51
CA ARG A 125 -16.18 2.90 -3.01
C ARG A 125 -15.16 1.91 -2.46
N GLY A 126 -13.92 2.00 -2.89
CA GLY A 126 -12.84 1.16 -2.39
C GLY A 126 -11.50 1.53 -2.98
N VAL A 127 -10.47 0.82 -2.53
CA VAL A 127 -9.11 0.94 -3.03
C VAL A 127 -8.59 -0.42 -3.45
N THR A 128 -7.90 -0.49 -4.57
CA THR A 128 -7.13 -1.66 -4.97
C THR A 128 -5.65 -1.36 -4.79
N VAL A 129 -4.93 -2.28 -4.15
CA VAL A 129 -3.53 -2.10 -3.73
C VAL A 129 -2.70 -3.33 -4.08
N HIS A 130 -1.39 -3.13 -4.22
CA HIS A 130 -0.45 -4.23 -4.32
C HIS A 130 0.11 -4.63 -2.94
N THR A 131 1.16 -3.96 -2.46
CA THR A 131 1.81 -4.26 -1.16
C THR A 131 1.91 -3.05 -0.22
N THR A 132 1.50 -1.86 -0.68
CA THR A 132 1.52 -0.61 0.09
C THR A 132 0.78 -0.69 1.43
N THR A 133 1.19 0.12 2.42
CA THR A 133 0.56 0.26 3.75
C THR A 133 -0.88 0.76 3.68
N VAL A 134 -1.25 1.42 2.57
CA VAL A 134 -2.64 1.80 2.25
C VAL A 134 -3.59 0.62 2.46
N GLY A 135 -3.12 -0.61 2.22
CA GLY A 135 -3.95 -1.80 2.36
C GLY A 135 -4.42 -2.16 3.77
N PHE A 136 -3.75 -1.69 4.83
CA PHE A 136 -4.27 -1.80 6.20
C PHE A 136 -4.73 -0.45 6.78
N GLU A 137 -4.27 0.66 6.20
CA GLU A 137 -4.65 2.01 6.58
C GLU A 137 -6.08 2.39 6.16
N CYS A 138 -6.51 2.00 4.96
CA CYS A 138 -7.85 2.27 4.46
C CYS A 138 -8.93 1.47 5.20
N PRO A 139 -8.77 0.16 5.45
CA PRO A 139 -9.74 -0.62 6.22
C PRO A 139 -9.89 -0.10 7.65
N ALA A 140 -8.81 0.35 8.29
CA ALA A 140 -8.89 0.97 9.63
C ALA A 140 -9.78 2.23 9.66
N ARG A 141 -9.89 2.92 8.52
CA ARG A 141 -10.76 4.10 8.31
C ARG A 141 -12.15 3.75 7.78
N GLY A 142 -12.42 2.48 7.54
CA GLY A 142 -13.74 2.00 7.07
C GLY A 142 -13.88 1.90 5.56
N LEU A 143 -12.79 2.06 4.79
CA LEU A 143 -12.81 1.96 3.34
C LEU A 143 -12.39 0.56 2.87
N PRO A 144 -13.22 -0.13 2.06
CA PRO A 144 -12.88 -1.43 1.48
C PRO A 144 -11.56 -1.43 0.71
N VAL A 145 -10.79 -2.51 0.84
CA VAL A 145 -9.55 -2.71 0.11
C VAL A 145 -9.51 -4.07 -0.55
N ILE A 146 -9.12 -4.11 -1.83
CA ILE A 146 -8.74 -5.31 -2.56
C ILE A 146 -7.21 -5.38 -2.65
N THR A 147 -6.59 -6.47 -2.21
CA THR A 147 -5.13 -6.67 -2.34
C THR A 147 -4.80 -7.66 -3.46
N THR A 148 -3.89 -7.27 -4.36
CA THR A 148 -3.52 -8.07 -5.54
C THR A 148 -2.27 -8.93 -5.34
N ALA A 149 -1.59 -8.79 -4.21
CA ALA A 149 -0.31 -9.44 -3.93
C ALA A 149 -0.24 -10.09 -2.55
N LYS A 150 0.84 -10.86 -2.35
CA LYS A 150 1.24 -11.47 -1.08
C LYS A 150 1.82 -10.41 -0.12
N SER A 151 1.00 -9.43 0.24
CA SER A 151 1.33 -8.44 1.26
C SER A 151 1.39 -9.10 2.65
N HIS A 152 2.11 -8.46 3.59
CA HIS A 152 2.28 -8.96 4.96
C HIS A 152 0.97 -8.91 5.79
N TYR A 153 -0.03 -8.16 5.31
CA TYR A 153 -1.36 -8.05 5.90
C TYR A 153 -2.44 -8.88 5.19
N ARG A 154 -2.13 -9.51 4.05
CA ARG A 154 -3.08 -10.40 3.38
C ARG A 154 -3.49 -11.56 4.30
N GLY A 155 -4.75 -11.96 4.26
CA GLY A 155 -5.30 -13.07 5.04
C GLY A 155 -5.56 -12.71 6.50
N ARG A 156 -5.52 -11.42 6.87
CA ARG A 156 -5.72 -10.97 8.25
C ARG A 156 -7.15 -10.50 8.56
N GLY A 157 -8.08 -10.71 7.63
CA GLY A 157 -9.53 -10.54 7.86
C GLY A 157 -10.07 -9.12 7.70
N PHE A 158 -9.30 -8.22 7.10
CA PHE A 158 -9.71 -6.82 6.87
C PHE A 158 -9.51 -6.33 5.43
N THR A 159 -9.13 -7.22 4.52
CA THR A 159 -9.01 -6.96 3.08
C THR A 159 -9.79 -8.01 2.29
N PHE A 160 -10.17 -7.67 1.06
CA PHE A 160 -10.59 -8.63 0.06
C PHE A 160 -9.35 -9.20 -0.61
N ASP A 161 -9.20 -10.52 -0.53
CA ASP A 161 -7.98 -11.24 -0.90
C ASP A 161 -8.25 -12.21 -2.07
N PRO A 162 -8.61 -11.73 -3.28
CA PRO A 162 -8.86 -12.60 -4.41
C PRO A 162 -7.61 -13.43 -4.74
N VAL A 163 -7.80 -14.67 -5.21
CA VAL A 163 -6.73 -15.58 -5.64
C VAL A 163 -6.71 -15.80 -7.16
N THR A 164 -7.70 -15.27 -7.88
CA THR A 164 -7.75 -15.27 -9.36
C THR A 164 -8.13 -13.89 -9.91
N LYS A 165 -7.77 -13.61 -11.17
CA LYS A 165 -8.16 -12.37 -11.86
C LYS A 165 -9.69 -12.22 -11.95
N GLN A 166 -10.41 -13.34 -12.10
CA GLN A 166 -11.87 -13.36 -12.12
C GLN A 166 -12.44 -12.89 -10.78
N GLU A 167 -11.95 -13.42 -9.66
CA GLU A 167 -12.36 -12.98 -8.32
C GLU A 167 -12.03 -11.51 -8.08
N TYR A 168 -10.89 -11.03 -8.60
CA TYR A 168 -10.52 -9.62 -8.52
C TYR A 168 -11.58 -8.72 -9.15
N PHE A 169 -11.98 -9.00 -10.40
CA PHE A 169 -12.98 -8.21 -11.09
C PHE A 169 -14.38 -8.36 -10.51
N LEU A 170 -14.71 -9.52 -9.93
CA LEU A 170 -15.95 -9.70 -9.16
C LEU A 170 -15.96 -8.84 -7.90
N CYS A 171 -14.90 -8.85 -7.10
CA CYS A 171 -14.78 -7.97 -5.93
C CYS A 171 -14.84 -6.48 -6.32
N LEU A 172 -14.15 -6.10 -7.40
CA LEU A 172 -14.15 -4.73 -7.90
C LEU A 172 -15.54 -4.28 -8.32
N SER A 173 -16.25 -5.09 -9.13
CA SER A 173 -17.61 -4.81 -9.57
C SER A 173 -18.55 -4.69 -8.38
N ASP A 174 -18.48 -5.64 -7.44
CA ASP A 174 -19.30 -5.70 -6.23
C ASP A 174 -19.12 -4.46 -5.33
N LEU A 175 -17.91 -3.88 -5.24
CA LEU A 175 -17.68 -2.63 -4.52
C LEU A 175 -18.30 -1.41 -5.22
N LEU A 176 -18.32 -1.40 -6.55
CA LEU A 176 -18.76 -0.24 -7.35
C LEU A 176 -20.27 -0.21 -7.56
N THR A 177 -20.93 -1.37 -7.61
CA THR A 177 -22.37 -1.49 -7.84
C THR A 177 -23.20 -1.28 -6.57
N GLY A 178 -24.34 -0.61 -6.71
CA GLY A 178 -25.34 -0.49 -5.64
C GLY A 178 -24.93 0.46 -4.50
N GLU A 179 -25.34 0.12 -3.28
CA GLU A 179 -25.06 0.92 -2.09
C GLU A 179 -23.59 0.82 -1.66
N ARG A 180 -23.09 1.89 -1.02
CA ARG A 180 -21.71 1.93 -0.54
C ARG A 180 -21.49 0.82 0.49
N LYS A 181 -20.62 -0.14 0.16
CA LYS A 181 -20.18 -1.15 1.12
C LYS A 181 -19.27 -0.51 2.16
N LEU A 182 -19.63 -0.68 3.42
CA LEU A 182 -18.81 -0.27 4.55
C LEU A 182 -18.03 -1.46 5.08
N VAL A 183 -16.80 -1.22 5.51
CA VAL A 183 -16.03 -2.24 6.23
C VAL A 183 -16.69 -2.47 7.59
N SER A 184 -16.90 -3.73 7.96
CA SER A 184 -17.48 -4.12 9.26
C SER A 184 -16.65 -3.58 10.43
N GLU A 185 -17.27 -3.36 11.58
CA GLU A 185 -16.55 -2.90 12.77
C GLU A 185 -15.44 -3.86 13.18
N SER A 186 -15.66 -5.17 13.04
CA SER A 186 -14.65 -6.20 13.31
C SER A 186 -13.44 -6.09 12.38
N SER A 187 -13.64 -5.92 11.08
CA SER A 187 -12.55 -5.72 10.12
C SER A 187 -11.82 -4.39 10.36
N ARG A 188 -12.54 -3.32 10.73
CA ARG A 188 -11.91 -2.04 11.12
C ARG A 188 -11.03 -2.18 12.36
N ASP A 189 -11.51 -2.93 13.37
CA ASP A 189 -10.75 -3.21 14.59
C ASP A 189 -9.51 -4.07 14.31
N LEU A 190 -9.64 -5.12 13.49
CA LEU A 190 -8.51 -5.94 13.05
C LEU A 190 -7.44 -5.11 12.32
N ALA A 191 -7.86 -4.23 11.42
CA ALA A 191 -6.93 -3.33 10.72
C ALA A 191 -6.21 -2.38 11.69
N LYS A 192 -6.90 -1.82 12.70
CA LYS A 192 -6.29 -0.98 13.75
C LYS A 192 -5.31 -1.77 14.62
N LYS A 193 -5.66 -2.99 15.00
CA LYS A 193 -4.75 -3.91 15.72
C LYS A 193 -3.53 -4.24 14.87
N PHE A 194 -3.71 -4.48 13.58
CA PHE A 194 -2.60 -4.72 12.67
C PHE A 194 -1.69 -3.50 12.54
N ILE A 195 -2.21 -2.27 12.51
CA ILE A 195 -1.39 -1.05 12.51
C ILE A 195 -0.50 -0.99 13.77
N LYS A 196 -1.06 -1.29 14.95
CA LYS A 196 -0.27 -1.34 16.18
C LYS A 196 0.81 -2.41 16.09
N PHE A 197 0.44 -3.63 15.68
CA PHE A 197 1.41 -4.70 15.45
C PHE A 197 2.51 -4.30 14.46
N TYR A 198 2.14 -3.67 13.34
CA TYR A 198 3.06 -3.22 12.31
C TYR A 198 4.05 -2.17 12.84
N GLN A 199 3.57 -1.23 13.64
CA GLN A 199 4.37 -0.14 14.16
C GLN A 199 5.30 -0.56 15.30
N PHE A 200 4.87 -1.49 16.16
CA PHE A 200 5.58 -1.81 17.40
C PHE A 200 6.26 -3.19 17.42
N HIS A 201 5.83 -4.14 16.57
CA HIS A 201 6.32 -5.52 16.63
C HIS A 201 6.78 -6.10 15.29
N TYR A 202 6.30 -5.58 14.17
CA TYR A 202 6.68 -6.10 12.86
C TYR A 202 8.12 -5.74 12.48
N TYR A 203 8.57 -4.54 12.86
CA TYR A 203 9.97 -4.15 12.83
C TYR A 203 10.53 -4.13 14.24
N SER A 204 11.75 -4.62 14.38
CA SER A 204 12.40 -4.82 15.65
C SER A 204 13.73 -4.06 15.64
N ASN A 205 13.88 -3.07 16.52
CA ASN A 205 15.15 -2.39 16.67
C ASN A 205 16.11 -3.27 17.46
N ILE A 206 17.07 -3.86 16.75
CA ILE A 206 18.08 -4.75 17.33
C ILE A 206 19.35 -4.00 17.78
N GLY A 207 19.36 -2.67 17.76
CA GLY A 207 20.45 -1.83 18.25
C GLY A 207 21.72 -1.80 17.39
N LEU A 208 21.78 -2.56 16.28
CA LEU A 208 22.98 -2.66 15.44
C LEU A 208 23.24 -1.42 14.58
N PHE A 209 22.18 -0.68 14.20
CA PHE A 209 22.28 0.49 13.34
C PHE A 209 21.59 1.69 13.98
N VAL A 210 22.17 2.87 13.82
CA VAL A 210 21.67 4.15 14.34
C VAL A 210 21.71 5.24 13.26
N GLY A 211 20.83 6.22 13.40
CA GLY A 211 20.80 7.43 12.57
C GLY A 211 20.15 7.28 11.19
N ASN A 212 20.10 8.41 10.47
CA ASN A 212 19.62 8.50 9.09
C ASN A 212 20.58 9.44 8.30
N PRO A 213 21.46 8.94 7.41
CA PRO A 213 21.55 7.56 6.95
C PRO A 213 22.02 6.57 8.05
N PRO A 214 21.62 5.29 7.96
CA PRO A 214 21.99 4.29 8.96
C PRO A 214 23.49 4.05 9.00
N LYS A 215 24.07 4.06 10.20
CA LYS A 215 25.46 3.72 10.49
C LYS A 215 25.50 2.62 11.54
N ILE A 216 26.59 1.84 11.53
CA ILE A 216 26.85 0.87 12.61
C ILE A 216 26.88 1.62 13.94
N SER A 217 26.19 1.08 14.94
CA SER A 217 26.21 1.62 16.31
C SER A 217 27.63 1.63 16.86
N GLU A 218 28.06 2.75 17.45
CA GLU A 218 29.38 2.84 18.09
C GLU A 218 29.53 1.81 19.22
N ASN A 219 28.42 1.45 19.85
CA ASN A 219 28.35 0.45 20.92
C ASN A 219 28.00 -0.95 20.41
N ILE A 220 28.25 -1.27 19.12
CA ILE A 220 27.87 -2.55 18.53
C ILE A 220 28.40 -3.75 19.32
N MET A 221 29.63 -3.67 19.85
CA MET A 221 30.19 -4.77 20.64
C MET A 221 29.44 -4.98 21.95
N GLU A 222 28.88 -3.94 22.57
CA GLU A 222 28.04 -4.08 23.75
C GLU A 222 26.72 -4.74 23.38
N VAL A 223 26.06 -4.26 22.32
CA VAL A 223 24.79 -4.82 21.80
C VAL A 223 24.92 -6.30 21.44
N LEU A 224 26.04 -6.70 20.82
CA LEU A 224 26.28 -8.11 20.44
C LEU A 224 26.53 -9.02 21.64
N ASN A 225 27.05 -8.48 22.76
CA ASN A 225 27.33 -9.23 23.98
C ASN A 225 26.18 -9.17 25.01
N GLU A 226 25.18 -8.32 24.79
CA GLU A 226 24.03 -8.17 25.67
C GLU A 226 23.05 -9.34 25.51
N VAL A 227 23.02 -10.22 26.51
CA VAL A 227 22.18 -11.44 26.49
C VAL A 227 20.69 -11.09 26.60
N ASP A 228 20.34 -10.10 27.40
CA ASP A 228 18.95 -9.70 27.67
C ASP A 228 18.43 -8.61 26.71
N GLY A 229 19.29 -8.10 25.82
CA GLY A 229 18.96 -7.07 24.85
C GLY A 229 18.19 -7.62 23.63
N PRO A 230 17.65 -6.75 22.76
CA PRO A 230 16.90 -7.18 21.57
C PRO A 230 17.67 -8.13 20.64
N PHE A 231 18.99 -7.95 20.51
CA PHE A 231 19.85 -8.87 19.76
C PHE A 231 19.99 -10.23 20.46
N GLY A 232 20.31 -10.22 21.76
CA GLY A 232 20.38 -11.44 22.58
C GLY A 232 19.08 -12.23 22.59
N TYR A 233 17.93 -11.55 22.66
CA TYR A 233 16.60 -12.17 22.52
C TYR A 233 16.48 -12.99 21.23
N ILE A 234 16.90 -12.43 20.08
CA ILE A 234 16.86 -13.14 18.79
C ILE A 234 17.81 -14.34 18.80
N VAL A 235 19.04 -14.16 19.28
CA VAL A 235 20.06 -15.22 19.34
C VAL A 235 19.57 -16.37 20.21
N ASN A 236 19.10 -16.09 21.42
CA ASN A 236 18.58 -17.10 22.35
C ASN A 236 17.37 -17.83 21.77
N SER A 237 16.48 -17.10 21.08
CA SER A 237 15.36 -17.73 20.37
C SER A 237 15.82 -18.78 19.35
N ILE A 238 16.85 -18.45 18.56
CA ILE A 238 17.40 -19.37 17.55
C ILE A 238 18.06 -20.57 18.21
N ILE A 239 18.88 -20.34 19.24
CA ILE A 239 19.60 -21.40 19.97
C ILE A 239 18.62 -22.38 20.64
N GLU A 240 17.54 -21.86 21.22
CA GLU A 240 16.53 -22.63 21.93
C GLU A 240 15.44 -23.21 21.01
N GLY A 241 15.45 -22.87 19.71
CA GLY A 241 14.43 -23.28 18.76
C GLY A 241 13.05 -22.65 19.02
N LEU A 242 13.01 -21.47 19.64
CA LEU A 242 11.80 -20.72 19.95
C LEU A 242 11.46 -19.72 18.82
N PRO A 243 10.16 -19.49 18.55
CA PRO A 243 9.75 -18.47 17.59
C PRO A 243 10.06 -17.06 18.12
N ILE A 244 10.60 -16.17 17.28
CA ILE A 244 10.87 -14.77 17.66
C ILE A 244 9.61 -14.09 18.23
N ASN A 245 8.46 -14.27 17.57
CA ASN A 245 7.17 -13.82 18.08
C ASN A 245 6.15 -14.99 18.03
N SER A 246 5.34 -15.15 19.08
CA SER A 246 4.21 -16.09 19.20
C SER A 246 3.01 -15.39 19.85
N CYS A 247 1.96 -16.15 20.20
CA CYS A 247 0.78 -15.60 20.88
C CYS A 247 1.10 -14.95 22.24
N ASP A 248 2.10 -15.48 22.94
CA ASP A 248 2.48 -15.17 24.32
C ASP A 248 3.94 -14.71 24.45
N ARG A 249 4.70 -14.74 23.37
CA ARG A 249 6.11 -14.35 23.32
C ARG A 249 6.28 -13.23 22.30
N TRP A 250 6.77 -12.09 22.76
CA TRP A 250 7.00 -10.92 21.92
C TRP A 250 8.37 -10.36 22.22
N MET A 251 9.06 -9.87 21.20
CA MET A 251 10.23 -9.05 21.44
C MET A 251 9.79 -7.78 22.21
N PRO A 252 10.54 -7.34 23.24
CA PRO A 252 10.23 -6.11 23.96
C PRO A 252 10.03 -4.92 23.01
N GLU A 253 9.07 -4.05 23.33
CA GLU A 253 8.85 -2.80 22.60
C GLU A 253 10.10 -1.92 22.69
N SER A 254 10.57 -1.45 21.54
CA SER A 254 11.75 -0.58 21.40
C SER A 254 11.39 0.89 21.28
#